data_AF-A0A212D417-F1
#
_entry.id   AF-A0A212D417-F1
#
_cell.length_a   1.000
_cell.length_b   1.000
_cell.length_c   1.000
_cell.angle_alpha   90.00
_cell.angle_beta   90.00
_cell.angle_gamma   90.00
#
_symmetry.space_group_name_H-M   'P 1'
#
loop_
_entity.id
_entity.type
_entity.pdbx_description
1 polymer ?
#
loop_
_entity_poly.entity_id
_entity_poly.type
_entity_poly.pdbx_seq_one_letter_code
_entity_poly.pdbx_strand_id
1 'polypeptide(L)'
;YYLCLQLRQDIVSGRLPCSFATLALLGSYTIQSELGDYDPELHGTDYVSDFKLAPNQTKELEEKVMELHKSYRSMTPAQADLEFLENAKKLSMYGVDLHKAKDLEGVDIILGVCSSGLLVYKEKLRINRFPWPKVLKISYKRSSFFIKIRPGEQEQYESTIGFKLPSYRAAKKLWKVCVEHHTFFRLTSTDTIPKSKFLALGSKFRYSGRTQAQTRQASALIDRPAPHFERTASKRASRSLD
;
A
#
# COMPACT_ATOMS: atom_id res chain seq x y z
N TYR A 1 4.03 14.29 -2.59
CA TYR A 1 3.99 14.14 -4.05
C TYR A 1 4.11 12.68 -4.55
N TYR A 2 5.29 12.05 -4.68
CA TYR A 2 5.37 10.70 -5.31
C TYR A 2 4.50 9.63 -4.64
N LEU A 3 4.36 9.67 -3.31
CA LEU A 3 3.47 8.78 -2.59
C LEU A 3 1.99 9.03 -2.95
N CYS A 4 1.58 10.29 -3.14
CA CYS A 4 0.23 10.63 -3.60
C CYS A 4 -0.02 10.04 -5.00
N LEU A 5 0.95 10.16 -5.91
CA LEU A 5 0.83 9.59 -7.27
C LEU A 5 0.66 8.07 -7.24
N GLN A 6 1.45 7.37 -6.43
CA GLN A 6 1.32 5.92 -6.28
C GLN A 6 -0.06 5.54 -5.72
N LEU A 7 -0.53 6.25 -4.68
CA LEU A 7 -1.84 5.95 -4.07
C LEU A 7 -3.01 6.27 -5.00
N ARG A 8 -2.93 7.35 -5.77
CA ARG A 8 -3.91 7.65 -6.83
C ARG A 8 -3.99 6.51 -7.84
N GLN A 9 -2.84 6.01 -8.30
CA GLN A 9 -2.81 4.84 -9.19
C GLN A 9 -3.42 3.60 -8.53
N ASP A 10 -3.20 3.40 -7.23
CA ASP A 10 -3.76 2.28 -6.48
C ASP A 10 -5.28 2.37 -6.33
N ILE A 11 -5.81 3.58 -6.14
CA ILE A 11 -7.26 3.84 -6.11
C ILE A 11 -7.86 3.53 -7.48
N VAL A 12 -7.32 4.13 -8.55
CA VAL A 12 -7.82 3.98 -9.93
C VAL A 12 -7.75 2.52 -10.41
N SER A 13 -6.69 1.78 -10.03
CA SER A 13 -6.57 0.36 -10.37
C SER A 13 -7.38 -0.58 -9.48
N GLY A 14 -8.07 -0.06 -8.46
CA GLY A 14 -8.85 -0.84 -7.50
C GLY A 14 -8.02 -1.63 -6.47
N ARG A 15 -6.69 -1.41 -6.42
CA ARG A 15 -5.80 -1.99 -5.39
C ARG A 15 -6.05 -1.40 -4.01
N LEU A 16 -6.48 -0.14 -3.96
CA LEU A 16 -6.86 0.58 -2.74
C LEU A 16 -8.34 0.94 -2.79
N PRO A 17 -9.24 0.02 -2.38
CA PRO A 17 -10.68 0.27 -2.38
C PRO A 17 -11.04 1.41 -1.43
N CYS A 18 -11.88 2.32 -1.91
CA CYS A 18 -12.37 3.48 -1.18
C CYS A 18 -13.91 3.51 -1.23
N SER A 19 -14.53 4.03 -0.18
CA SER A 19 -15.96 4.37 -0.22
C SER A 19 -16.19 5.58 -1.12
N PHE A 20 -17.43 5.83 -1.52
CA PHE A 20 -17.80 7.02 -2.30
C PHE A 20 -17.32 8.32 -1.63
N ALA A 21 -17.60 8.48 -0.33
CA ALA A 21 -17.20 9.67 0.43
C ALA A 21 -15.68 9.86 0.45
N THR A 22 -14.93 8.77 0.62
CA THR A 22 -13.46 8.82 0.57
C THR A 22 -12.95 9.17 -0.83
N LEU A 23 -13.55 8.60 -1.88
CA LEU A 23 -13.19 8.94 -3.27
C LEU A 23 -13.42 10.42 -3.54
N ALA A 24 -14.55 10.99 -3.09
CA ALA A 24 -14.84 12.40 -3.27
C ALA A 24 -13.81 13.29 -2.55
N LEU A 25 -13.48 12.96 -1.30
CA LEU A 25 -12.50 13.71 -0.51
C LEU A 25 -11.06 13.60 -1.05
N LEU A 26 -10.61 12.41 -1.41
CA LEU A 26 -9.27 12.22 -1.97
C LEU A 26 -9.18 12.80 -3.40
N GLY A 27 -10.28 12.73 -4.14
CA GLY A 27 -10.43 13.37 -5.44
C GLY A 27 -10.32 14.89 -5.35
N SER A 28 -10.99 15.53 -4.38
CA SER A 28 -10.93 16.99 -4.24
C SER A 28 -9.53 17.49 -3.88
N TYR A 29 -8.79 16.79 -3.01
CA TYR A 29 -7.38 17.12 -2.76
C TYR A 29 -6.48 16.90 -3.98
N THR A 30 -6.80 15.91 -4.82
CA THR A 30 -6.09 15.69 -6.08
C THR A 30 -6.32 16.84 -7.05
N ILE A 31 -7.56 17.33 -7.16
CA ILE A 31 -7.89 18.46 -8.02
C ILE A 31 -7.22 19.74 -7.50
N GLN A 32 -7.32 20.02 -6.20
CA GLN A 32 -6.65 21.17 -5.57
C GLN A 32 -5.14 21.16 -5.79
N SER A 33 -4.49 19.99 -5.73
CA SER A 33 -3.03 19.91 -5.91
C SER A 33 -2.58 20.04 -7.36
N GLU A 34 -3.46 19.79 -8.32
CA GLU A 34 -3.17 19.89 -9.77
C GLU A 34 -3.57 21.25 -10.36
N LEU A 35 -4.70 21.82 -9.91
CA LEU A 35 -5.28 23.04 -10.48
C LEU A 35 -5.11 24.29 -9.61
N GLY A 36 -4.83 24.12 -8.31
CA GLY A 36 -4.84 25.24 -7.35
C GLY A 36 -6.26 25.56 -6.89
N ASP A 37 -6.49 26.80 -6.46
CA ASP A 37 -7.80 27.23 -5.97
C ASP A 37 -8.85 27.27 -7.10
N TYR A 38 -10.12 27.04 -6.73
CA TYR A 38 -11.22 27.13 -7.68
C TYR A 38 -11.43 28.57 -8.19
N ASP A 39 -11.26 28.74 -9.50
CA ASP A 39 -11.64 29.91 -10.29
C ASP A 39 -12.87 29.64 -11.18
N PRO A 40 -14.01 30.35 -11.01
CA PRO A 40 -15.20 30.21 -11.87
C PRO A 40 -14.98 30.52 -13.35
N GLU A 41 -14.00 31.35 -13.71
CA GLU A 41 -13.72 31.72 -15.11
C GLU A 41 -12.92 30.63 -15.83
N LEU A 42 -12.06 29.90 -15.10
CA LEU A 42 -11.23 28.83 -15.65
C LEU A 42 -11.88 27.45 -15.52
N HIS A 43 -12.66 27.22 -14.46
CA HIS A 43 -13.26 25.94 -14.16
C HIS A 43 -14.73 25.91 -14.60
N GLY A 44 -14.97 25.31 -15.77
CA GLY A 44 -16.32 25.04 -16.28
C GLY A 44 -17.11 24.04 -15.43
N THR A 45 -18.20 23.49 -15.98
CA THR A 45 -19.08 22.56 -15.25
C THR A 45 -18.50 21.16 -15.07
N ASP A 46 -17.51 20.77 -15.89
CA ASP A 46 -17.05 19.37 -16.01
C ASP A 46 -15.51 19.25 -15.99
N TYR A 47 -14.81 20.21 -15.40
CA TYR A 47 -13.32 20.24 -15.39
C TYR A 47 -12.69 19.05 -14.65
N VAL A 48 -13.44 18.38 -13.78
CA VAL A 48 -12.99 17.17 -13.07
C VAL A 48 -12.98 15.94 -13.97
N SER A 49 -13.82 15.88 -15.01
CA SER A 49 -13.94 14.72 -15.90
C SER A 49 -12.65 14.44 -16.69
N ASP A 50 -11.75 15.42 -16.82
CA ASP A 50 -10.44 15.24 -17.44
C ASP A 50 -9.46 14.43 -16.56
N PHE A 51 -9.81 14.20 -15.29
CA PHE A 51 -9.01 13.47 -14.31
C PHE A 51 -9.62 12.11 -13.98
N LYS A 52 -8.80 11.06 -14.01
CA LYS A 52 -9.19 9.72 -13.54
C LYS A 52 -8.96 9.62 -12.03
N LEU A 53 -10.03 9.72 -11.25
CA LEU A 53 -10.03 9.70 -9.78
C LEU A 53 -10.45 8.34 -9.21
N ALA A 54 -11.29 7.60 -9.94
CA ALA A 54 -11.84 6.33 -9.50
C ALA A 54 -11.97 5.32 -10.67
N PRO A 55 -12.00 4.00 -10.41
CA PRO A 55 -12.18 2.98 -11.45
C PRO A 55 -13.53 3.09 -12.16
N ASN A 56 -14.60 3.44 -11.43
CA ASN A 56 -15.96 3.62 -11.95
C ASN A 56 -16.42 5.04 -11.61
N GLN A 57 -15.76 6.04 -12.19
CA GLN A 57 -16.07 7.45 -11.94
C GLN A 57 -17.45 7.80 -12.48
N THR A 58 -18.32 8.32 -11.62
CA THR A 58 -19.69 8.75 -11.96
C THR A 58 -19.79 10.27 -11.93
N LYS A 59 -20.80 10.83 -12.61
CA LYS A 59 -21.10 12.27 -12.54
C LYS A 59 -21.35 12.75 -11.11
N GLU A 60 -22.08 11.97 -10.32
CA GLU A 60 -22.33 12.25 -8.90
C GLU A 60 -21.04 12.37 -8.09
N LEU A 61 -20.03 11.53 -8.37
CA LEU A 61 -18.72 11.63 -7.74
C LEU A 61 -18.02 12.93 -8.16
N GLU A 62 -18.04 13.26 -9.46
CA GLU A 62 -17.43 14.48 -9.99
C GLU A 62 -18.06 15.74 -9.38
N GLU A 63 -19.39 15.80 -9.29
CA GLU A 63 -20.12 16.88 -8.63
C GLU A 63 -19.69 17.05 -7.17
N LYS A 64 -19.57 15.94 -6.43
CA LYS A 64 -19.14 16.00 -5.03
C LYS A 64 -17.68 16.43 -4.88
N VAL A 65 -16.81 16.00 -5.79
CA VAL A 65 -15.41 16.44 -5.85
C VAL A 65 -15.35 17.96 -6.11
N MET A 66 -16.14 18.47 -7.06
CA MET A 66 -16.21 19.90 -7.37
C MET A 66 -16.74 20.73 -6.22
N GLU A 67 -17.78 20.26 -5.52
CA GLU A 67 -18.33 20.90 -4.32
C GLU A 67 -17.26 21.07 -3.24
N LEU A 68 -16.49 20.00 -2.98
CA LEU A 68 -15.39 20.04 -2.00
C LEU A 68 -14.24 20.93 -2.47
N HIS A 69 -13.86 20.88 -3.75
CA HIS A 69 -12.79 21.72 -4.31
C HIS A 69 -13.11 23.21 -4.14
N LYS A 70 -14.35 23.62 -4.39
CA LYS A 70 -14.83 25.00 -4.18
C LYS A 70 -14.74 25.49 -2.73
N SER A 71 -14.71 24.57 -1.76
CA SER A 71 -14.62 24.91 -0.33
C SER A 71 -13.20 25.23 0.12
N TYR A 72 -12.18 24.83 -0.64
CA TYR A 72 -10.79 25.10 -0.32
C TYR A 72 -10.42 26.50 -0.79
N ARG A 73 -9.81 27.28 0.11
CA ARG A 73 -9.27 28.60 -0.21
C ARG A 73 -7.84 28.70 0.25
N SER A 74 -6.96 29.13 -0.65
CA SER A 74 -5.53 29.33 -0.39
C SER A 74 -4.83 28.05 0.11
N MET A 75 -5.32 26.88 -0.30
CA MET A 75 -4.69 25.62 0.04
C MET A 75 -3.59 25.32 -0.97
N THR A 76 -2.35 25.32 -0.53
CA THR A 76 -1.22 25.03 -1.42
C THR A 76 -1.23 23.56 -1.88
N PRO A 77 -0.66 23.23 -3.05
CA PRO A 77 -0.54 21.85 -3.51
C PRO A 77 0.18 20.92 -2.53
N ALA A 78 1.11 21.46 -1.72
CA ALA A 78 1.81 20.71 -0.69
C ALA A 78 0.88 20.36 0.50
N GLN A 79 0.01 21.27 0.90
CA GLN A 79 -0.99 21.03 1.94
C GLN A 79 -2.06 20.04 1.45
N ALA A 80 -2.54 20.19 0.21
CA ALA A 80 -3.48 19.25 -0.39
C ALA A 80 -2.90 17.83 -0.47
N ASP A 81 -1.64 17.68 -0.90
CA ASP A 81 -0.94 16.40 -0.88
C ASP A 81 -0.84 15.82 0.55
N LEU A 82 -0.57 16.65 1.56
CA LEU A 82 -0.46 16.21 2.94
C LEU A 82 -1.81 15.70 3.47
N GLU A 83 -2.88 16.46 3.27
CA GLU A 83 -4.24 16.08 3.67
C GLU A 83 -4.72 14.81 2.94
N PHE A 84 -4.37 14.67 1.67
CA PHE A 84 -4.59 13.44 0.91
C PHE A 84 -3.92 12.25 1.62
N LEU A 85 -2.63 12.36 1.98
CA LEU A 85 -1.89 11.28 2.63
C LEU A 85 -2.40 10.96 4.04
N GLU A 86 -2.76 11.98 4.81
CA GLU A 86 -3.30 11.85 6.16
C GLU A 86 -4.64 11.11 6.18
N ASN A 87 -5.45 11.25 5.13
CA ASN A 87 -6.69 10.49 4.97
C ASN A 87 -6.46 9.12 4.33
N ALA A 88 -5.59 9.01 3.32
CA ALA A 88 -5.29 7.74 2.66
C ALA A 88 -4.66 6.71 3.62
N LYS A 89 -3.81 7.14 4.57
CA LYS A 89 -3.18 6.23 5.55
C LYS A 89 -4.18 5.57 6.51
N LYS A 90 -5.40 6.12 6.64
CA LYS A 90 -6.48 5.57 7.49
C LYS A 90 -7.20 4.40 6.81
N LEU A 91 -6.99 4.20 5.51
CA LEU A 91 -7.65 3.13 4.75
C LEU A 91 -7.11 1.75 5.14
N SER A 92 -8.02 0.78 5.22
CA SER A 92 -7.71 -0.58 5.71
C SER A 92 -6.73 -1.36 4.82
N MET A 93 -6.65 -0.97 3.54
CA MET A 93 -5.80 -1.59 2.52
C MET A 93 -4.55 -0.75 2.22
N TYR A 94 -4.33 0.34 2.96
CA TYR A 94 -3.16 1.20 2.79
C TYR A 94 -1.86 0.42 3.10
N GLY A 95 -0.93 0.42 2.13
CA GLY A 95 0.38 -0.23 2.28
C GLY A 95 0.30 -1.76 2.41
N VAL A 96 -0.74 -2.39 1.84
CA VAL A 96 -0.89 -3.85 1.81
C VAL A 96 -0.45 -4.40 0.45
N ASP A 97 0.56 -5.27 0.43
CA ASP A 97 0.95 -6.04 -0.76
C ASP A 97 0.07 -7.30 -0.85
N LEU A 98 -0.70 -7.42 -1.94
CA LEU A 98 -1.74 -8.44 -2.12
C LEU A 98 -1.24 -9.61 -2.98
N HIS A 99 -1.49 -10.82 -2.49
CA HIS A 99 -1.10 -12.08 -3.12
C HIS A 99 -2.29 -13.03 -3.19
N LYS A 100 -2.66 -13.44 -4.41
CA LYS A 100 -3.69 -14.48 -4.62
C LYS A 100 -3.22 -15.82 -4.04
N ALA A 101 -4.10 -16.50 -3.32
CA ALA A 101 -3.84 -17.79 -2.70
C ALA A 101 -5.14 -18.59 -2.54
N LYS A 102 -4.99 -19.84 -2.12
CA LYS A 102 -6.06 -20.69 -1.61
C LYS A 102 -5.71 -21.15 -0.20
N ASP A 103 -6.71 -21.38 0.63
CA ASP A 103 -6.50 -22.09 1.90
C ASP A 103 -6.29 -23.60 1.67
N LEU A 104 -6.27 -24.37 2.76
CA LEU A 104 -6.10 -25.83 2.69
C LEU A 104 -7.32 -26.56 2.12
N GLU A 105 -8.50 -25.93 2.18
CA GLU A 105 -9.76 -26.46 1.66
C GLU A 105 -9.96 -26.10 0.18
N GLY A 106 -9.09 -25.27 -0.40
CA GLY A 106 -9.11 -24.88 -1.80
C GLY A 106 -9.93 -23.63 -2.09
N VAL A 107 -10.40 -22.92 -1.05
CA VAL A 107 -11.17 -21.68 -1.15
C VAL A 107 -10.25 -20.54 -1.57
N ASP A 108 -10.68 -19.75 -2.56
CA ASP A 108 -9.94 -18.59 -3.03
C ASP A 108 -9.90 -17.48 -1.98
N ILE A 109 -8.68 -17.04 -1.67
CA ILE A 109 -8.39 -15.99 -0.69
C ILE A 109 -7.31 -15.05 -1.22
N ILE A 110 -7.14 -13.92 -0.55
CA ILE A 110 -6.05 -12.98 -0.80
C ILE A 110 -5.25 -12.83 0.48
N LEU A 111 -3.95 -13.08 0.39
CA LEU A 111 -2.99 -12.79 1.46
C LEU A 111 -2.47 -11.37 1.30
N GLY A 112 -2.56 -10.57 2.35
CA GLY A 112 -1.99 -9.23 2.43
C GLY A 112 -0.76 -9.20 3.32
N VAL A 113 0.29 -8.51 2.92
CA VAL A 113 1.46 -8.23 3.76
C VAL A 113 1.54 -6.73 4.02
N CYS A 114 1.67 -6.33 5.29
CA CYS A 114 1.77 -4.92 5.67
C CYS A 114 2.78 -4.71 6.80
N SER A 115 3.00 -3.45 7.17
CA SER A 115 3.93 -3.08 8.26
C SER A 115 3.59 -3.74 9.60
N SER A 116 2.33 -4.09 9.83
CA SER A 116 1.87 -4.64 11.12
C SER A 116 1.79 -6.18 11.18
N GLY A 117 1.80 -6.86 10.03
CA GLY A 117 1.62 -8.32 9.97
C GLY A 117 1.16 -8.82 8.61
N LEU A 118 0.74 -10.10 8.59
CA LEU A 118 -0.02 -10.67 7.48
C LEU A 118 -1.52 -10.54 7.74
N LEU A 119 -2.27 -10.47 6.65
CA LEU A 119 -3.72 -10.32 6.62
C LEU A 119 -4.28 -11.39 5.67
N VAL A 120 -5.47 -11.90 5.94
CA VAL A 120 -6.18 -12.81 5.04
C VAL A 120 -7.52 -12.19 4.70
N TYR A 121 -7.82 -12.13 3.42
CA TYR A 121 -9.08 -11.61 2.90
C TYR A 121 -9.83 -12.68 2.12
N LYS A 122 -11.14 -12.71 2.30
CA LYS A 122 -12.10 -13.47 1.50
C LYS A 122 -13.19 -12.50 1.06
N GLU A 123 -13.54 -12.51 -0.23
CA GLU A 123 -14.60 -11.63 -0.77
C GLU A 123 -14.42 -10.14 -0.39
N LYS A 124 -13.17 -9.66 -0.41
CA LYS A 124 -12.77 -8.29 -0.02
C LYS A 124 -12.94 -7.97 1.48
N LEU A 125 -13.43 -8.91 2.30
CA LEU A 125 -13.50 -8.78 3.75
C LEU A 125 -12.27 -9.40 4.40
N ARG A 126 -11.70 -8.70 5.39
CA ARG A 126 -10.57 -9.21 6.16
C ARG A 126 -11.06 -10.22 7.18
N ILE A 127 -10.73 -11.50 6.98
CA ILE A 127 -11.17 -12.61 7.84
C ILE A 127 -10.17 -12.95 8.94
N ASN A 128 -8.88 -12.70 8.72
CA ASN A 128 -7.83 -13.05 9.70
C ASN A 128 -6.66 -12.06 9.67
N ARG A 129 -5.94 -11.99 10.80
CA ARG A 129 -4.74 -11.17 10.97
C ARG A 129 -3.69 -11.92 11.79
N PHE A 130 -2.46 -11.90 11.29
CA PHE A 130 -1.29 -12.47 11.94
C PHE A 130 -0.26 -11.37 12.22
N PRO A 131 -0.30 -10.74 13.40
CA PRO A 131 0.63 -9.69 13.77
C PRO A 131 2.06 -10.21 13.80
N TRP A 132 3.03 -9.44 13.32
CA TRP A 132 4.45 -9.84 13.36
C TRP A 132 4.92 -10.38 14.72
N PRO A 133 4.59 -9.78 15.89
CA PRO A 133 4.99 -10.34 17.19
C PRO A 133 4.52 -11.78 17.46
N LYS A 134 3.43 -12.23 16.85
CA LYS A 134 2.91 -13.60 17.02
C LYS A 134 3.51 -14.59 16.01
N VAL A 135 4.10 -14.11 14.91
CA VAL A 135 4.67 -14.97 13.85
C VAL A 135 6.06 -15.45 14.27
N LEU A 136 6.19 -16.76 14.50
CA LEU A 136 7.45 -17.40 14.90
C LEU A 136 8.32 -17.75 13.70
N LYS A 137 7.71 -18.24 12.62
CA LYS A 137 8.44 -18.67 11.41
C LYS A 137 7.58 -18.53 10.17
N ILE A 138 8.22 -18.11 9.08
CA ILE A 138 7.61 -18.07 7.75
C ILE A 138 8.46 -18.94 6.82
N SER A 139 7.80 -19.82 6.08
CA SER A 139 8.48 -20.72 5.15
C SER A 139 7.62 -21.01 3.92
N TYR A 140 8.22 -21.57 2.89
CA TYR A 140 7.50 -22.01 1.70
C TYR A 140 8.14 -23.27 1.13
N LYS A 141 7.32 -24.14 0.51
CA LYS A 141 7.75 -25.37 -0.16
C LYS A 141 6.91 -25.56 -1.41
N ARG A 142 7.57 -25.69 -2.58
CA ARG A 142 6.90 -25.68 -3.90
C ARG A 142 6.01 -24.43 -4.01
N SER A 143 4.72 -24.59 -4.26
CA SER A 143 3.74 -23.50 -4.28
C SER A 143 2.98 -23.32 -2.96
N SER A 144 3.36 -24.02 -1.89
CA SER A 144 2.73 -23.87 -0.58
C SER A 144 3.54 -22.91 0.31
N PHE A 145 2.84 -22.08 1.06
CA PHE A 145 3.38 -21.09 1.99
C PHE A 145 2.86 -21.39 3.40
N PHE A 146 3.72 -21.27 4.41
CA PHE A 146 3.41 -21.66 5.78
C PHE A 146 3.83 -20.60 6.78
N ILE A 147 2.96 -20.38 7.77
CA ILE A 147 3.19 -19.48 8.89
C ILE A 147 3.06 -20.28 10.18
N LYS A 148 4.10 -20.27 11.00
CA LYS A 148 4.06 -20.83 12.36
C LYS A 148 3.83 -19.69 13.34
N ILE A 149 2.83 -19.83 14.21
CA ILE A 149 2.37 -18.79 15.12
C ILE A 149 2.53 -19.29 16.55
N ARG A 150 2.89 -18.37 17.45
CA ARG A 150 2.96 -18.65 18.89
C ARG A 150 1.57 -18.97 19.42
N PRO A 151 1.43 -19.93 20.35
CA PRO A 151 0.17 -20.17 21.05
C PRO A 151 -0.40 -18.88 21.63
N GLY A 152 -1.73 -18.71 21.53
CA GLY A 152 -2.46 -17.69 22.28
C GLY A 152 -2.54 -18.03 23.77
N GLU A 153 -3.09 -17.12 24.59
CA GLU A 153 -3.24 -17.34 26.04
C GLU A 153 -4.10 -18.58 26.38
N GLN A 154 -5.00 -18.96 25.47
CA GLN A 154 -5.89 -20.12 25.61
C GLN A 154 -5.42 -21.36 24.83
N GLU A 155 -4.42 -21.23 23.95
CA GLU A 155 -3.91 -22.34 23.14
C GLU A 155 -2.60 -22.83 23.74
N GLN A 156 -2.44 -24.14 23.96
CA GLN A 156 -1.20 -24.69 24.54
C GLN A 156 -0.10 -24.99 23.51
N TYR A 157 -0.45 -25.01 22.21
CA TYR A 157 0.45 -25.50 21.16
C TYR A 157 0.67 -24.48 20.03
N GLU A 158 1.82 -24.57 19.38
CA GLU A 158 2.15 -23.76 18.21
C GLU A 158 1.32 -24.19 16.99
N SER A 159 0.61 -23.23 16.40
CA SER A 159 -0.22 -23.47 15.21
C SER A 159 0.57 -23.19 13.93
N THR A 160 0.55 -24.14 12.98
CA THR A 160 1.10 -23.94 11.63
C THR A 160 -0.02 -23.84 10.62
N ILE A 161 -0.14 -22.67 9.97
CA ILE A 161 -1.17 -22.36 8.99
C ILE A 161 -0.56 -22.44 7.60
N GLY A 162 -1.20 -23.18 6.69
CA GLY A 162 -0.74 -23.39 5.32
C GLY A 162 -1.65 -22.72 4.29
N PHE A 163 -1.03 -22.22 3.22
CA PHE A 163 -1.70 -21.59 2.09
C PHE A 163 -1.11 -22.09 0.77
N LYS A 164 -1.93 -22.21 -0.27
CA LYS A 164 -1.52 -22.63 -1.60
C LYS A 164 -1.50 -21.43 -2.54
N LEU A 165 -0.35 -21.14 -3.13
CA LEU A 165 -0.22 -20.08 -4.13
C LEU A 165 -0.29 -20.65 -5.56
N PRO A 166 -0.58 -19.82 -6.58
CA PRO A 166 -0.70 -20.27 -7.97
C PRO A 166 0.58 -20.91 -8.52
N SER A 167 1.75 -20.55 -7.99
CA SER A 167 3.03 -21.09 -8.45
C SER A 167 4.12 -21.01 -7.39
N TYR A 168 5.23 -21.73 -7.62
CA TYR A 168 6.45 -21.59 -6.82
C TYR A 168 6.97 -20.15 -6.81
N ARG A 169 6.91 -19.45 -7.95
CA ARG A 169 7.36 -18.06 -8.05
C ARG A 169 6.52 -17.14 -7.17
N ALA A 170 5.20 -17.35 -7.14
CA ALA A 170 4.29 -16.60 -6.27
C ALA A 170 4.56 -16.87 -4.79
N ALA A 171 4.73 -18.15 -4.38
CA ALA A 171 5.11 -18.53 -3.02
C ALA A 171 6.43 -17.90 -2.58
N LYS A 172 7.46 -17.95 -3.43
CA LYS A 172 8.75 -17.31 -3.18
C LYS A 172 8.63 -15.80 -3.07
N LYS A 173 7.83 -15.15 -3.92
CA LYS A 173 7.60 -13.70 -3.87
C LYS A 173 6.97 -13.31 -2.53
N LEU A 174 5.86 -13.95 -2.14
CA LEU A 174 5.19 -13.68 -0.87
C LEU A 174 6.16 -13.85 0.32
N TRP A 175 6.94 -14.93 0.33
CA TRP A 175 7.93 -15.15 1.38
C TRP A 175 8.99 -14.05 1.45
N LYS A 176 9.52 -13.59 0.30
CA LYS A 176 10.46 -12.46 0.25
C LYS A 176 9.84 -11.18 0.81
N VAL A 177 8.63 -10.84 0.36
CA VAL A 177 7.90 -9.64 0.81
C VAL A 177 7.69 -9.68 2.32
N CYS A 178 7.33 -10.85 2.88
CA CYS A 178 7.20 -11.02 4.34
C CYS A 178 8.52 -10.80 5.08
N VAL A 179 9.62 -11.36 4.58
CA VAL A 179 10.96 -11.17 5.17
C VAL A 179 11.36 -9.69 5.12
N GLU A 180 11.19 -9.04 3.97
CA GLU A 180 11.50 -7.62 3.78
C GLU A 180 10.69 -6.73 4.73
N HIS A 181 9.36 -6.92 4.81
CA HIS A 181 8.50 -6.13 5.69
C HIS A 181 8.81 -6.36 7.16
N HIS A 182 8.98 -7.62 7.57
CA HIS A 182 9.34 -7.94 8.95
C HIS A 182 10.68 -7.28 9.32
N THR A 183 11.72 -7.48 8.50
CA THR A 183 13.04 -6.91 8.77
C THR A 183 13.02 -5.39 8.77
N PHE A 184 12.40 -4.76 7.77
CA PHE A 184 12.38 -3.30 7.65
C PHE A 184 11.61 -2.63 8.80
N PHE A 185 10.41 -3.11 9.12
CA PHE A 185 9.53 -2.44 10.10
C PHE A 185 9.77 -2.87 11.56
N ARG A 186 10.38 -4.04 11.82
CA ARG A 186 10.53 -4.55 13.20
C ARG A 186 11.95 -4.57 13.72
N LEU A 187 12.95 -4.80 12.88
CA LEU A 187 14.32 -4.92 13.37
C LEU A 187 14.98 -3.54 13.51
N THR A 188 15.71 -3.35 14.60
CA THR A 188 16.46 -2.10 14.86
C THR A 188 17.72 -2.00 14.00
N SER A 189 18.29 -3.14 13.62
CA SER A 189 19.41 -3.27 12.70
C SER A 189 19.23 -4.51 11.81
N THR A 190 19.94 -4.56 10.69
CA THR A 190 20.08 -5.80 9.91
C THR A 190 21.15 -6.67 10.55
N ASP A 191 20.88 -7.97 10.70
CA ASP A 191 21.89 -8.92 11.17
C ASP A 191 23.18 -8.83 10.33
N THR A 192 24.32 -8.88 11.01
CA THR A 192 25.64 -8.91 10.36
C THR A 192 25.75 -10.18 9.51
N ILE A 193 26.26 -10.03 8.29
CA ILE A 193 26.38 -11.12 7.30
C ILE A 193 27.21 -12.26 7.93
N PRO A 194 26.64 -13.45 8.20
CA PRO A 194 27.45 -14.58 8.65
C PRO A 194 28.40 -14.98 7.51
N LYS A 195 29.69 -15.15 7.81
CA LYS A 195 30.68 -15.66 6.85
C LYS A 195 30.17 -16.98 6.25
N SER A 196 30.17 -17.06 4.93
CA SER A 196 29.54 -18.11 4.11
C SER A 196 29.77 -19.54 4.62
N LYS A 197 28.69 -20.30 4.84
CA LYS A 197 28.73 -21.77 4.85
C LYS A 197 28.49 -22.28 3.43
N PHE A 198 29.42 -23.07 2.90
CA PHE A 198 29.36 -23.65 1.57
C PHE A 198 28.10 -24.54 1.39
N LEU A 199 27.54 -24.52 0.17
CA LEU A 199 26.49 -25.40 -0.36
C LEU A 199 25.15 -25.43 0.41
N ALA A 200 24.41 -24.33 0.42
CA ALA A 200 22.99 -24.33 0.82
C ALA A 200 22.05 -24.54 -0.39
N LEU A 201 21.31 -25.64 -0.40
CA LEU A 201 20.20 -25.88 -1.33
C LEU A 201 18.95 -25.13 -0.84
N GLY A 202 18.61 -24.01 -1.49
CA GLY A 202 17.46 -23.19 -1.09
C GLY A 202 17.55 -21.73 -1.54
N SER A 203 16.57 -20.91 -1.16
CA SER A 203 16.61 -19.46 -1.41
C SER A 203 17.70 -18.81 -0.56
N LYS A 204 18.74 -18.24 -1.20
CA LYS A 204 19.81 -17.46 -0.54
C LYS A 204 19.40 -16.01 -0.25
N PHE A 205 18.14 -15.65 -0.49
CA PHE A 205 17.67 -14.29 -0.32
C PHE A 205 17.82 -13.83 1.13
N ARG A 206 18.37 -12.63 1.29
CA ARG A 206 18.47 -11.91 2.55
C ARG A 206 18.11 -10.47 2.27
N TYR A 207 17.48 -9.83 3.25
CA TYR A 207 17.24 -8.40 3.18
C TYR A 207 18.59 -7.66 3.12
N SER A 208 18.75 -6.79 2.14
CA SER A 208 19.94 -5.94 1.96
C SER A 208 19.45 -4.50 1.87
N GLY A 209 19.67 -3.74 2.93
CA GLY A 209 19.16 -2.37 3.05
C GLY A 209 19.18 -1.89 4.49
N ARG A 210 18.80 -0.62 4.70
CA ARG A 210 18.60 -0.07 6.04
C ARG A 210 17.22 -0.49 6.58
N THR A 211 17.11 -0.72 7.88
CA THR A 211 15.78 -0.85 8.53
C THR A 211 15.10 0.50 8.64
N GLN A 212 13.82 0.53 9.02
CA GLN A 212 13.11 1.78 9.30
C GLN A 212 13.78 2.57 10.43
N ALA A 213 14.25 1.88 11.47
CA ALA A 213 14.95 2.51 12.59
C ALA A 213 16.25 3.19 12.13
N GLN A 214 17.09 2.48 11.36
CA GLN A 214 18.32 3.04 10.78
C GLN A 214 18.04 4.19 9.82
N THR A 215 16.97 4.08 9.02
CA THR A 215 16.58 5.13 8.06
C THR A 215 16.12 6.39 8.79
N ARG A 216 15.32 6.25 9.86
CA ARG A 216 14.88 7.38 10.69
C ARG A 216 16.04 8.06 11.40
N GLN A 217 16.95 7.29 11.99
CA GLN A 217 18.17 7.81 12.61
C GLN A 217 19.02 8.58 11.59
N ALA A 218 19.30 7.97 10.43
CA ALA A 218 20.05 8.64 9.38
C ALA A 218 19.36 9.92 8.88
N SER A 219 18.02 9.92 8.79
CA SER A 219 17.24 11.08 8.36
C SER A 219 17.26 12.21 9.38
N ALA A 220 17.27 11.90 10.68
CA ALA A 220 17.38 12.89 11.76
C ALA A 220 18.73 13.62 11.77
N LEU A 221 19.75 13.04 11.13
CA LEU A 221 21.09 13.63 10.99
C LEU A 221 21.24 14.44 9.70
N ILE A 222 20.20 14.53 8.87
CA ILE A 222 20.26 15.29 7.61
C ILE A 222 20.07 16.76 7.93
N ASP A 223 21.16 17.51 7.87
CA ASP A 223 21.18 18.97 7.97
C ASP A 223 21.34 19.60 6.57
N ARG A 224 20.31 19.45 5.74
CA ARG A 224 20.25 20.11 4.43
C ARG A 224 18.80 20.48 4.09
N PRO A 225 18.58 21.56 3.33
CA PRO A 225 17.24 21.92 2.89
C PRO A 225 16.62 20.78 2.05
N ALA A 226 15.28 20.71 2.09
CA ALA A 226 14.55 19.75 1.27
C ALA A 226 14.89 19.97 -0.22
N PRO A 227 15.18 18.90 -0.98
CA PRO A 227 15.51 19.04 -2.38
C PRO A 227 14.33 19.63 -3.15
N HIS A 228 14.63 20.57 -4.06
CA HIS A 228 13.63 21.07 -5.00
C HIS A 228 13.22 19.95 -5.97
N PHE A 229 11.93 19.86 -6.27
CA PHE A 229 11.40 18.95 -7.27
C PHE A 229 10.29 19.65 -8.06
N GLU A 230 10.25 19.40 -9.36
CA GLU A 230 9.17 19.87 -10.21
C GLU A 230 8.00 18.89 -10.18
N ARG A 231 6.78 19.42 -10.13
CA ARG A 231 5.56 18.64 -10.27
C ARG A 231 5.28 18.49 -11.76
N THR A 232 5.08 17.26 -12.23
CA THR A 232 4.58 17.02 -13.59
C THR A 232 3.06 16.87 -13.52
N ALA A 233 2.34 17.61 -14.36
CA ALA A 233 0.89 17.49 -14.44
C ALA A 233 0.48 16.04 -14.73
N SER A 234 -0.58 15.57 -14.07
CA SER A 234 -1.10 14.23 -14.31
C SER A 234 -1.53 14.05 -15.76
N LYS A 235 -1.33 12.85 -16.32
CA LYS A 235 -1.86 12.49 -17.65
C LYS A 235 -3.37 12.66 -17.64
N ARG A 236 -3.87 13.72 -18.29
CA ARG A 236 -5.29 13.94 -18.54
C ARG A 236 -5.83 12.78 -19.38
N ALA A 237 -7.07 12.38 -19.15
CA ALA A 237 -7.71 11.38 -20.01
C ALA A 237 -7.74 11.95 -21.44
N SER A 238 -6.97 11.36 -22.36
CA SER A 238 -7.07 11.71 -23.77
C SER A 238 -8.48 11.38 -24.23
N ARG A 239 -9.27 12.40 -24.60
CA ARG A 239 -10.52 12.19 -25.33
C ARG A 239 -10.12 11.56 -26.66
N SER A 240 -10.37 10.26 -26.81
CA SER A 240 -10.40 9.63 -28.13
C SER A 240 -11.46 10.41 -28.91
N LEU A 241 -11.03 11.14 -29.93
CA LEU A 241 -11.94 11.64 -30.95
C LEU A 241 -12.32 10.39 -31.77
N ASP A 242 -13.49 9.82 -31.48
CA ASP A 242 -14.25 9.09 -32.50
C ASP A 242 -15.01 10.11 -33.35
#